data_AF-A0A401ZML6-F1
#
_entry.id   AF-A0A401ZML6-F1
#
_cell.length_a   1.000
_cell.length_b   1.000
_cell.length_c   1.000
_cell.angle_alpha   90.00
_cell.angle_beta   90.00
_cell.angle_gamma   90.00
#
_symmetry.space_group_name_H-M   'P 1'
#
loop_
_entity.id
_entity.type
_entity.pdbx_description
1 polymer ?
#
loop_
_entity_poly.entity_id
_entity_poly.type
_entity_poly.pdbx_seq_one_letter_code
_entity_poly.pdbx_strand_id
1 'polypeptide(L)'
;MPDLQIQHVIFTRVERAYSPNNVSGYQIAYKSAALGNDTTAIEKRLQCFEPGRQESARYQFFWTEQGQAVLARSVPLAEIDPEVIDPAQRDAFLAHALVVSRADFARIRNDPFAIFDAAENNDIFAEDADRLVDYLRARAAEQMLAVPLRKRAAVNDLLEGWRSEDLLRLYHLGMQAPLLSRQGRSLLLQADDRDEIFNLLNVICMLIPPDDRSACTFDTWVDGCTPHAGTLWAVGTSTGRSHPGFLPIRLVDQGLEFKGGGDGFSDPKALARSA
;
A
#
# COMPACT_ATOMS: atom_id res chain seq x y z
N MET A 1 -20.26 2.17 -12.34
CA MET A 1 -19.25 1.50 -11.51
C MET A 1 -18.48 0.60 -12.45
N PRO A 2 -17.20 0.86 -12.77
CA PRO A 2 -16.42 -0.08 -13.56
C PRO A 2 -16.27 -1.42 -12.82
N ASP A 3 -16.55 -2.52 -13.51
CA ASP A 3 -16.14 -3.85 -13.04
C ASP A 3 -14.72 -4.11 -13.52
N LEU A 4 -13.80 -4.34 -12.59
CA LEU A 4 -12.39 -4.57 -12.86
C LEU A 4 -12.08 -6.06 -12.80
N GLN A 5 -11.28 -6.55 -13.73
CA GLN A 5 -10.70 -7.87 -13.60
C GLN A 5 -9.57 -7.82 -12.58
N ILE A 6 -9.69 -8.63 -11.52
CA ILE A 6 -8.70 -8.73 -10.45
C ILE A 6 -8.07 -10.12 -10.43
N GLN A 7 -6.82 -10.18 -10.01
CA GLN A 7 -6.12 -11.42 -9.69
C GLN A 7 -5.63 -11.33 -8.25
N HIS A 8 -5.45 -12.46 -7.60
CA HIS A 8 -5.14 -12.53 -6.17
C HIS A 8 -3.76 -13.14 -5.97
N VAL A 9 -3.07 -12.63 -4.97
CA VAL A 9 -1.90 -13.27 -4.35
C VAL A 9 -2.11 -13.21 -2.85
N ILE A 10 -2.05 -14.36 -2.16
CA ILE A 10 -2.05 -14.42 -0.71
C ILE A 10 -0.70 -14.97 -0.26
N PHE A 11 0.03 -14.15 0.47
CA PHE A 11 1.31 -14.46 1.07
C PHE A 11 1.15 -14.57 2.58
N THR A 12 1.55 -15.70 3.14
CA THR A 12 1.47 -15.93 4.58
C THR A 12 2.36 -17.10 4.97
N ARG A 13 2.50 -17.36 6.27
CA ARG A 13 3.16 -18.53 6.80
C ARG A 13 2.16 -19.68 6.84
N VAL A 14 2.45 -20.76 6.11
CA VAL A 14 1.60 -21.95 6.10
C VAL A 14 2.36 -23.19 6.53
N GLU A 15 1.64 -24.15 7.10
CA GLU A 15 2.13 -25.50 7.35
C GLU A 15 2.36 -26.28 6.05
N ARG A 16 3.18 -27.33 6.15
CA ARG A 16 3.55 -28.16 4.98
C ARG A 16 2.33 -28.67 4.21
N ALA A 17 1.26 -29.05 4.91
CA ALA A 17 0.04 -29.60 4.33
C ALA A 17 -0.75 -28.59 3.48
N TYR A 18 -0.59 -27.29 3.76
CA TYR A 18 -1.27 -26.20 3.07
C TYR A 18 -0.33 -25.42 2.13
N SER A 19 0.95 -25.83 2.06
CA SER A 19 1.93 -25.25 1.15
C SER A 19 1.80 -25.84 -0.25
N PRO A 20 1.75 -24.99 -1.30
CA PRO A 20 1.81 -25.47 -2.68
C PRO A 20 3.15 -26.14 -3.02
N ASN A 21 4.20 -25.88 -2.23
CA ASN A 21 5.55 -26.42 -2.42
C ASN A 21 5.88 -27.56 -1.44
N ASN A 22 4.92 -27.99 -0.60
CA ASN A 22 5.12 -29.00 0.44
C ASN A 22 6.28 -28.64 1.42
N VAL A 23 6.42 -27.35 1.73
CA VAL A 23 7.41 -26.81 2.69
C VAL A 23 6.70 -25.85 3.64
N SER A 24 7.00 -25.90 4.94
CA SER A 24 6.45 -24.93 5.90
C SER A 24 7.19 -23.60 5.84
N GLY A 25 6.50 -22.51 6.19
CA GLY A 25 7.08 -21.17 6.25
C GLY A 25 6.35 -20.14 5.40
N TYR A 26 6.91 -18.93 5.39
CA TYR A 26 6.39 -17.80 4.61
C TYR A 26 6.56 -18.05 3.12
N GLN A 27 5.45 -18.05 2.40
CA GLN A 27 5.40 -18.21 0.96
C GLN A 27 4.05 -17.71 0.43
N ILE A 28 3.91 -17.72 -0.89
CA ILE A 28 2.60 -17.54 -1.52
C ILE A 28 1.79 -18.82 -1.33
N ALA A 29 0.75 -18.75 -0.49
CA ALA A 29 -0.19 -19.83 -0.24
C ALA A 29 -1.21 -19.95 -1.38
N TYR A 30 -1.62 -18.80 -1.95
CA TYR A 30 -2.58 -18.75 -3.04
C TYR A 30 -2.16 -17.75 -4.11
N LYS A 31 -2.35 -18.12 -5.39
CA LYS A 31 -2.30 -17.18 -6.50
C LYS A 31 -3.31 -17.53 -7.58
N SER A 32 -3.88 -16.52 -8.22
CA SER A 32 -4.71 -16.75 -9.40
C SER A 32 -3.89 -17.30 -10.58
N ALA A 33 -4.47 -18.21 -11.36
CA ALA A 33 -3.77 -18.91 -12.43
C ALA A 33 -3.26 -18.01 -13.58
N ALA A 34 -3.87 -16.84 -13.79
CA ALA A 34 -3.44 -15.91 -14.83
C ALA A 34 -2.19 -15.09 -14.43
N LEU A 35 -1.75 -15.16 -13.17
CA LEU A 35 -0.52 -14.51 -12.73
C LEU A 35 0.71 -15.30 -13.20
N GLY A 36 1.46 -14.68 -14.11
CA GLY A 36 2.73 -15.21 -14.62
C GLY A 36 3.90 -15.00 -13.65
N ASN A 37 5.05 -14.63 -14.22
CA ASN A 37 6.32 -14.54 -13.50
C ASN A 37 6.41 -13.40 -12.48
N ASP A 38 5.48 -12.44 -12.50
CA ASP A 38 5.48 -11.28 -11.59
C ASP A 38 5.25 -11.67 -10.12
N THR A 39 4.75 -12.89 -9.90
CA THR A 39 4.51 -13.49 -8.59
C THR A 39 5.71 -13.35 -7.65
N THR A 40 6.93 -13.62 -8.12
CA THR A 40 8.15 -13.52 -7.30
C THR A 40 8.49 -12.08 -6.90
N ALA A 41 8.24 -11.13 -7.78
CA ALA A 41 8.46 -9.71 -7.49
C ALA A 41 7.44 -9.20 -6.46
N ILE A 42 6.18 -9.65 -6.56
CA ILE A 42 5.14 -9.36 -5.58
C ILE A 42 5.54 -9.95 -4.22
N GLU A 43 5.91 -11.23 -4.17
CA GLU A 43 6.34 -11.90 -2.94
C GLU A 43 7.42 -11.12 -2.19
N LYS A 44 8.48 -10.72 -2.91
CA LYS A 44 9.59 -9.95 -2.32
C LYS A 44 9.15 -8.62 -1.69
N ARG A 45 8.11 -7.98 -2.22
CA ARG A 45 7.54 -6.74 -1.66
C ARG A 45 6.67 -7.00 -0.43
N LEU A 46 5.97 -8.13 -0.38
CA LEU A 46 5.09 -8.51 0.73
C LEU A 46 5.84 -9.09 1.93
N GLN A 47 6.99 -9.73 1.70
CA GLN A 47 7.81 -10.40 2.75
C GLN A 47 8.16 -9.51 3.93
N CYS A 48 8.26 -8.20 3.71
CA CYS A 48 8.74 -7.27 4.71
C CYS A 48 7.59 -6.66 5.49
N PHE A 49 6.94 -7.42 6.36
CA PHE A 49 5.97 -6.93 7.35
C PHE A 49 6.32 -7.53 8.72
N GLU A 50 6.51 -6.67 9.70
CA GLU A 50 6.62 -7.11 11.09
C GLU A 50 5.31 -6.73 11.79
N PRO A 51 4.47 -7.72 12.14
CA PRO A 51 3.28 -7.46 12.94
C PRO A 51 3.73 -6.98 14.32
N GLY A 52 3.80 -5.65 14.47
CA GLY A 52 4.03 -5.01 15.75
C GLY A 52 2.88 -5.25 16.73
N ARG A 53 2.94 -4.64 17.91
CA ARG A 53 1.88 -4.77 18.94
C ARG A 53 0.53 -4.16 18.56
N GLN A 54 0.47 -3.37 17.48
CA GLN A 54 -0.74 -2.72 17.03
C GLN A 54 -1.41 -3.57 15.94
N GLU A 55 -2.70 -3.84 16.12
CA GLU A 55 -3.60 -4.56 15.21
C GLU A 55 -4.02 -3.71 14.00
N SER A 56 -3.10 -2.94 13.41
CA SER A 56 -3.39 -2.08 12.28
C SER A 56 -2.91 -2.69 10.97
N ALA A 57 -3.75 -2.60 9.94
CA ALA A 57 -3.43 -3.07 8.62
C ALA A 57 -2.33 -2.22 7.97
N ARG A 58 -1.50 -2.86 7.14
CA ARG A 58 -0.57 -2.18 6.24
C ARG A 58 -1.11 -2.24 4.83
N TYR A 59 -1.04 -1.12 4.13
CA TYR A 59 -1.46 -0.99 2.74
C TYR A 59 -0.26 -0.66 1.86
N GLN A 60 -0.17 -1.33 0.72
CA GLN A 60 0.88 -1.09 -0.27
C GLN A 60 0.26 -0.92 -1.65
N PHE A 61 0.76 0.05 -2.41
CA PHE A 61 0.46 0.22 -3.83
C PHE A 61 1.75 0.35 -4.63
N PHE A 62 1.95 -0.55 -5.58
CA PHE A 62 3.12 -0.53 -6.47
C PHE A 62 2.82 -1.14 -7.84
N TRP A 63 3.77 -1.01 -8.76
CA TRP A 63 3.69 -1.58 -10.10
C TRP A 63 4.61 -2.78 -10.25
N THR A 64 4.16 -3.81 -10.96
CA THR A 64 5.04 -4.88 -11.46
C THR A 64 5.84 -4.39 -12.68
N GLU A 65 6.84 -5.17 -13.09
CA GLU A 65 7.62 -4.89 -14.31
C GLU A 65 6.75 -4.94 -15.58
N GLN A 66 5.69 -5.75 -15.58
CA GLN A 66 4.70 -5.81 -16.67
C GLN A 66 3.68 -4.67 -16.62
N GLY A 67 3.81 -3.75 -15.66
CA GLY A 67 2.91 -2.61 -15.51
C GLY A 67 1.54 -2.98 -14.95
N GLN A 68 1.44 -4.04 -14.15
CA GLN A 68 0.22 -4.35 -13.40
C GLN A 68 0.24 -3.59 -12.07
N ALA A 69 -0.90 -3.02 -11.68
CA ALA A 69 -1.08 -2.37 -10.38
C ALA A 69 -1.25 -3.46 -9.32
N VAL A 70 -0.50 -3.38 -8.23
CA VAL A 70 -0.59 -4.30 -7.10
C VAL A 70 -1.02 -3.50 -5.88
N LEU A 71 -2.13 -3.92 -5.28
CA LEU A 71 -2.71 -3.34 -4.07
C LEU A 71 -2.73 -4.41 -3.00
N ALA A 72 -1.90 -4.27 -1.98
CA ALA A 72 -1.78 -5.25 -0.92
C ALA A 72 -2.28 -4.71 0.41
N ARG A 73 -3.01 -5.55 1.14
CA ARG A 73 -3.38 -5.35 2.54
C ARG A 73 -2.73 -6.46 3.36
N SER A 74 -1.96 -6.08 4.38
CA SER A 74 -1.32 -7.02 5.31
C SER A 74 -1.85 -6.82 6.72
N VAL A 75 -2.21 -7.90 7.39
CA VAL A 75 -2.73 -7.89 8.75
C VAL A 75 -2.02 -8.92 9.63
N PRO A 76 -1.84 -8.63 10.93
CA PRO A 76 -1.44 -9.64 11.89
C PRO A 76 -2.52 -10.73 12.01
N LEU A 77 -2.11 -11.97 12.19
CA LEU A 77 -3.03 -13.07 12.48
C LEU A 77 -3.22 -13.17 13.99
N ALA A 78 -4.33 -12.63 14.50
CA ALA A 78 -4.62 -12.62 15.93
C ALA A 78 -4.92 -14.02 16.49
N GLU A 79 -5.64 -14.84 15.71
CA GLU A 79 -5.93 -16.23 16.01
C GLU A 79 -5.10 -17.13 15.09
N ILE A 80 -4.26 -17.97 15.69
CA ILE A 80 -3.46 -18.95 14.95
C ILE A 80 -4.24 -20.24 14.91
N ASP A 81 -4.76 -20.60 13.73
CA ASP A 81 -5.22 -21.96 13.47
C ASP A 81 -3.98 -22.88 13.33
N PRO A 82 -3.71 -23.76 14.30
CA PRO A 82 -2.50 -24.59 14.30
C PRO A 82 -2.47 -25.63 13.17
N GLU A 83 -3.60 -25.90 12.51
CA GLU A 83 -3.62 -26.80 11.35
C GLU A 83 -3.07 -26.12 10.10
N VAL A 84 -3.32 -24.81 9.96
CA VAL A 84 -3.03 -24.04 8.75
C VAL A 84 -1.75 -23.21 8.91
N ILE A 85 -1.55 -22.65 10.10
CA ILE A 85 -0.49 -21.72 10.45
C ILE A 85 0.38 -22.35 11.54
N ASP A 86 1.69 -22.24 11.38
CA ASP A 86 2.67 -22.77 12.32
C ASP A 86 2.46 -22.20 13.75
N PRO A 87 2.06 -23.03 14.73
CA PRO A 87 1.72 -22.58 16.08
C PRO A 87 2.92 -22.10 16.90
N ALA A 88 4.15 -22.33 16.43
CA ALA A 88 5.35 -21.93 17.15
C ALA A 88 5.67 -20.43 17.06
N GLN A 89 4.96 -19.66 16.21
CA GLN A 89 5.29 -18.26 15.96
C GLN A 89 4.10 -17.32 16.22
N ARG A 90 4.29 -16.41 17.19
CA ARG A 90 3.29 -15.42 17.63
C ARG A 90 3.16 -14.21 16.69
N ASP A 91 4.05 -14.08 15.71
CA ASP A 91 4.17 -12.90 14.84
C ASP A 91 3.84 -13.28 13.39
N ALA A 92 2.85 -14.17 13.20
CA ALA A 92 2.36 -14.54 11.87
C ALA A 92 1.53 -13.40 11.27
N PHE A 93 1.62 -13.22 9.96
CA PHE A 93 0.79 -12.27 9.23
C PHE A 93 0.28 -12.85 7.92
N LEU A 94 -0.77 -12.24 7.41
CA LEU A 94 -1.34 -12.52 6.10
C LEU A 94 -1.28 -11.24 5.27
N ALA A 95 -0.72 -11.34 4.07
CA ALA A 95 -0.74 -10.29 3.06
C ALA A 95 -1.56 -10.75 1.87
N HIS A 96 -2.68 -10.08 1.59
CA HIS A 96 -3.50 -10.33 0.42
C HIS A 96 -3.34 -9.16 -0.57
N ALA A 97 -2.79 -9.46 -1.74
CA ALA A 97 -2.65 -8.51 -2.83
C ALA A 97 -3.65 -8.77 -3.97
N LEU A 98 -4.28 -7.69 -4.42
CA LEU A 98 -5.06 -7.63 -5.64
C LEU A 98 -4.19 -7.06 -6.76
N VAL A 99 -4.13 -7.77 -7.88
CA VAL A 99 -3.36 -7.38 -9.06
C VAL A 99 -4.33 -7.02 -10.18
N VAL A 100 -4.17 -5.82 -10.72
CA VAL A 100 -5.09 -5.21 -11.69
C VAL A 100 -4.32 -4.78 -12.92
N SER A 101 -4.89 -4.98 -14.10
CA SER A 101 -4.27 -4.52 -15.35
C SER A 101 -4.16 -3.00 -15.38
N ARG A 102 -3.18 -2.46 -16.12
CA ARG A 102 -3.06 -1.01 -16.30
C ARG A 102 -4.32 -0.38 -16.91
N ALA A 103 -4.96 -1.08 -17.84
CA ALA A 103 -6.17 -0.62 -18.51
C ALA A 103 -7.35 -0.54 -17.53
N ASP A 104 -7.50 -1.54 -16.66
CA ASP A 104 -8.54 -1.56 -15.64
C ASP A 104 -8.31 -0.50 -14.55
N PHE A 105 -7.06 -0.33 -14.12
CA PHE A 105 -6.71 0.73 -13.18
C PHE A 105 -7.00 2.14 -13.73
N ALA A 106 -6.77 2.36 -15.03
CA ALA A 106 -7.11 3.62 -15.68
C ALA A 106 -8.62 3.87 -15.73
N ARG A 107 -9.47 2.84 -15.83
CA ARG A 107 -10.94 2.96 -15.83
C ARG A 107 -11.48 3.56 -14.53
N ILE A 108 -10.74 3.41 -13.43
CA ILE A 108 -11.05 4.03 -12.14
C ILE A 108 -10.19 5.27 -11.84
N ARG A 109 -9.61 5.89 -12.88
CA ARG A 109 -8.82 7.12 -12.74
C ARG A 109 -7.56 6.93 -11.88
N ASN A 110 -6.94 5.76 -11.98
CA ASN A 110 -5.71 5.39 -11.27
C ASN A 110 -5.80 5.61 -9.74
N ASP A 111 -6.95 5.27 -9.15
CA ASP A 111 -7.24 5.53 -7.75
C ASP A 111 -7.11 4.25 -6.92
N PRO A 112 -5.98 4.02 -6.23
CA PRO A 112 -5.77 2.78 -5.48
C PRO A 112 -6.73 2.66 -4.29
N PHE A 113 -7.10 3.78 -3.67
CA PHE A 113 -8.00 3.78 -2.52
C PHE A 113 -9.42 3.36 -2.89
N ALA A 114 -9.87 3.68 -4.12
CA ALA A 114 -11.16 3.18 -4.59
C ALA A 114 -11.22 1.64 -4.64
N ILE A 115 -10.09 0.98 -4.93
CA ILE A 115 -9.99 -0.50 -4.91
C ILE A 115 -9.93 -1.01 -3.49
N PHE A 116 -9.16 -0.39 -2.59
CA PHE A 116 -9.15 -0.76 -1.17
C PHE A 116 -10.56 -0.67 -0.57
N ASP A 117 -11.23 0.47 -0.74
CA ASP A 117 -12.61 0.68 -0.27
C ASP A 117 -13.55 -0.38 -0.86
N ALA A 118 -13.46 -0.67 -2.16
CA ALA A 118 -14.33 -1.66 -2.81
C ALA A 118 -14.05 -3.08 -2.31
N ALA A 119 -12.79 -3.46 -2.15
CA ALA A 119 -12.40 -4.78 -1.70
C ALA A 119 -12.80 -5.03 -0.25
N GLU A 120 -12.67 -4.03 0.63
CA GLU A 120 -13.12 -4.12 2.02
C GLU A 120 -14.65 -4.21 2.11
N ASN A 121 -15.38 -3.36 1.39
CA ASN A 121 -16.85 -3.37 1.41
C ASN A 121 -17.48 -4.65 0.84
N ASN A 122 -16.72 -5.46 0.09
CA ASN A 122 -17.17 -6.73 -0.47
C ASN A 122 -16.48 -7.95 0.20
N ASP A 123 -15.81 -7.75 1.35
CA ASP A 123 -15.10 -8.81 2.09
C ASP A 123 -14.13 -9.63 1.22
N ILE A 124 -13.44 -8.98 0.28
CA ILE A 124 -12.54 -9.65 -0.67
C ILE A 124 -11.22 -10.03 0.01
N PHE A 125 -10.69 -9.15 0.87
CA PHE A 125 -9.43 -9.42 1.55
C PHE A 125 -9.56 -10.60 2.51
N ALA A 126 -8.51 -11.42 2.57
CA ALA A 126 -8.42 -12.48 3.55
C ALA A 126 -7.74 -11.85 4.76
N GLU A 127 -8.40 -11.91 5.91
CA GLU A 127 -7.95 -11.19 7.11
C GLU A 127 -7.62 -12.16 8.27
N ASP A 128 -8.01 -13.42 8.11
CA ASP A 128 -7.90 -14.48 9.10
C ASP A 128 -7.62 -15.83 8.42
N ALA A 129 -7.44 -16.86 9.26
CA ALA A 129 -7.17 -18.22 8.81
C ALA A 129 -8.37 -18.85 8.07
N ASP A 130 -9.60 -18.57 8.50
CA ASP A 130 -10.81 -19.14 7.91
C ASP A 130 -10.98 -18.67 6.46
N ARG A 131 -10.85 -17.36 6.22
CA ARG A 131 -10.88 -16.78 4.88
C ARG A 131 -9.74 -17.30 4.02
N LEU A 132 -8.53 -17.44 4.57
CA LEU A 132 -7.42 -18.08 3.85
C LEU A 132 -7.79 -19.50 3.40
N VAL A 133 -8.35 -20.31 4.30
CA VAL A 133 -8.79 -21.67 3.99
C VAL A 133 -9.87 -21.69 2.92
N ASP A 134 -10.82 -20.75 2.95
CA ASP A 134 -11.81 -20.59 1.88
C ASP A 134 -11.13 -20.36 0.54
N TYR A 135 -10.13 -19.47 0.45
CA TYR A 135 -9.36 -19.27 -0.78
C TYR A 135 -8.62 -20.53 -1.24
N LEU A 136 -8.03 -21.29 -0.31
CA LEU A 136 -7.28 -22.52 -0.61
C LEU A 136 -8.20 -23.67 -1.06
N ARG A 137 -9.43 -23.73 -0.53
CA ARG A 137 -10.42 -24.76 -0.86
C ARG A 137 -11.32 -24.38 -2.04
N ALA A 138 -11.52 -23.08 -2.27
CA ALA A 138 -12.39 -22.60 -3.32
C ALA A 138 -11.86 -22.99 -4.71
N ARG A 139 -12.78 -23.37 -5.59
CA ARG A 139 -12.46 -23.74 -6.98
C ARG A 139 -12.04 -22.52 -7.82
N ALA A 140 -12.48 -21.32 -7.45
CA ALA A 140 -12.05 -20.05 -8.03
C ALA A 140 -12.38 -18.89 -7.08
N ALA A 141 -11.40 -18.00 -6.83
CA ALA A 141 -11.63 -16.70 -6.19
C ALA A 141 -12.47 -15.78 -7.10
N GLU A 142 -13.11 -14.78 -6.51
CA GLU A 142 -13.85 -13.75 -7.24
C GLU A 142 -12.93 -12.94 -8.16
N GLN A 143 -13.12 -13.05 -9.48
CA GLN A 143 -12.20 -12.44 -10.46
C GLN A 143 -12.62 -11.04 -10.91
N MET A 144 -13.77 -10.56 -10.44
CA MET A 144 -14.36 -9.29 -10.85
C MET A 144 -14.65 -8.45 -9.62
N LEU A 145 -14.22 -7.20 -9.60
CA LEU A 145 -14.50 -6.27 -8.52
C LEU A 145 -15.22 -5.04 -9.05
N ALA A 146 -16.40 -4.78 -8.51
CA ALA A 146 -17.19 -3.60 -8.82
C ALA A 146 -16.63 -2.39 -8.04
N VAL A 147 -15.93 -1.47 -8.73
CA VAL A 147 -15.22 -0.36 -8.08
C VAL A 147 -15.93 0.97 -8.33
N PRO A 148 -16.48 1.66 -7.32
CA PRO A 148 -17.14 2.95 -7.52
C PRO A 148 -16.11 4.04 -7.83
N LEU A 149 -16.47 4.95 -8.74
CA LEU A 149 -15.68 6.16 -8.95
C LEU A 149 -15.91 7.11 -7.78
N ARG A 150 -14.84 7.41 -7.03
CA ARG A 150 -14.93 8.30 -5.87
C ARG A 150 -15.31 9.71 -6.31
N LYS A 151 -16.33 10.26 -5.66
CA LYS A 151 -16.88 11.59 -5.96
C LYS A 151 -16.10 12.64 -5.17
N ARG A 152 -16.00 13.86 -5.73
CA ARG A 152 -15.39 14.99 -5.05
C ARG A 152 -16.05 15.35 -3.72
N ALA A 153 -17.34 15.05 -3.53
CA ALA A 153 -18.02 15.30 -2.27
C ALA A 153 -17.42 14.50 -1.10
N ALA A 154 -17.00 13.24 -1.33
CA ALA A 154 -16.33 12.42 -0.32
C ALA A 154 -14.96 12.98 0.09
N VAL A 155 -14.40 13.91 -0.69
CA VAL A 155 -13.14 14.58 -0.39
C VAL A 155 -13.33 15.61 0.70
N ASN A 156 -14.49 16.27 0.78
CA ASN A 156 -14.70 17.34 1.74
C ASN A 156 -14.57 16.84 3.18
N ASP A 157 -15.11 15.66 3.46
CA ASP A 157 -15.04 15.03 4.78
C ASP A 157 -13.59 14.66 5.15
N LEU A 158 -12.81 14.20 4.17
CA LEU A 158 -11.38 13.88 4.36
C LEU A 158 -10.50 15.11 4.53
N LEU A 159 -10.93 16.27 4.02
CA LEU A 159 -10.22 17.54 4.11
C LEU A 159 -10.58 18.35 5.36
N GLU A 160 -11.61 17.95 6.11
CA GLU A 160 -12.01 18.64 7.32
C GLU A 160 -10.87 18.62 8.35
N GLY A 161 -10.53 19.79 8.88
CA GLY A 161 -9.42 19.97 9.83
C GLY A 161 -8.06 20.30 9.20
N TRP A 162 -7.86 20.06 7.90
CA TRP A 162 -6.60 20.37 7.24
C TRP A 162 -6.42 21.86 6.95
N ARG A 163 -5.23 22.39 7.22
CA ARG A 163 -4.86 23.76 6.82
C ARG A 163 -4.63 23.82 5.30
N SER A 164 -5.21 24.83 4.64
CA SER A 164 -5.08 25.01 3.18
C SER A 164 -3.63 25.05 2.69
N GLU A 165 -2.70 25.61 3.49
CA GLU A 165 -1.28 25.64 3.15
C GLU A 165 -0.64 24.25 3.12
N ASP A 166 -1.02 23.38 4.05
CA ASP A 166 -0.53 22.00 4.10
C ASP A 166 -1.09 21.19 2.93
N LEU A 167 -2.38 21.35 2.61
CA LEU A 167 -2.99 20.73 1.44
C LEU A 167 -2.30 21.12 0.13
N LEU A 168 -1.93 22.40 -0.03
CA LEU A 168 -1.21 22.86 -1.20
C LEU A 168 0.19 22.22 -1.28
N ARG A 169 0.89 22.10 -0.15
CA ARG A 169 2.20 21.42 -0.08
C ARG A 169 2.07 19.94 -0.45
N LEU A 170 1.08 19.25 0.09
CA LEU A 170 0.76 17.86 -0.23
C LEU A 170 0.49 17.65 -1.72
N TYR A 171 -0.32 18.51 -2.31
CA TYR A 171 -0.59 18.51 -3.74
C TYR A 171 0.72 18.61 -4.54
N HIS A 172 1.59 19.58 -4.22
CA HIS A 172 2.86 19.74 -4.92
C HIS A 172 3.80 18.54 -4.75
N LEU A 173 3.87 17.93 -3.56
CA LEU A 173 4.66 16.72 -3.32
C LEU A 173 4.14 15.53 -4.14
N GLY A 174 2.83 15.42 -4.27
CA GLY A 174 2.16 14.46 -5.13
C GLY A 174 2.52 14.62 -6.60
N MET A 175 2.41 15.84 -7.13
CA MET A 175 2.78 16.17 -8.52
C MET A 175 4.27 15.91 -8.81
N GLN A 176 5.12 15.91 -7.79
CA GLN A 176 6.55 15.61 -7.91
C GLN A 176 6.90 14.12 -7.84
N ALA A 177 5.93 13.22 -7.65
CA ALA A 177 6.19 11.80 -7.53
C ALA A 177 7.08 11.21 -8.64
N PRO A 178 6.85 11.51 -9.94
CA PRO A 178 7.73 11.02 -11.02
C PRO A 178 9.16 11.54 -10.91
N LEU A 179 9.34 12.81 -10.53
CA LEU A 179 10.65 13.45 -10.40
C LEU A 179 11.43 12.86 -9.22
N LEU A 180 10.78 12.71 -8.06
CA LEU A 180 11.38 12.12 -6.87
C LEU A 180 11.87 10.69 -7.15
N SER A 181 11.04 9.87 -7.79
CA SER A 181 11.43 8.50 -8.15
C SER A 181 12.66 8.47 -9.07
N ARG A 182 12.72 9.32 -10.12
CA ARG A 182 13.90 9.43 -11.00
C ARG A 182 15.16 9.87 -10.29
N GLN A 183 15.02 10.66 -9.23
CA GLN A 183 16.14 11.13 -8.40
C GLN A 183 16.55 10.10 -7.31
N GLY A 184 15.91 8.94 -7.25
CA GLY A 184 16.16 7.96 -6.19
C GLY A 184 15.66 8.42 -4.82
N ARG A 185 14.61 9.25 -4.79
CA ARG A 185 14.08 9.87 -3.57
C ARG A 185 12.66 9.41 -3.27
N SER A 186 12.32 9.45 -1.98
CA SER A 186 10.99 9.11 -1.48
C SER A 186 10.61 10.03 -0.34
N LEU A 187 9.30 10.18 -0.11
CA LEU A 187 8.77 10.73 1.13
C LEU A 187 8.87 9.68 2.23
N LEU A 188 9.29 10.10 3.42
CA LEU A 188 9.25 9.30 4.64
C LEU A 188 8.23 9.93 5.58
N LEU A 189 7.02 9.37 5.58
CA LEU A 189 5.89 9.82 6.37
C LEU A 189 6.00 9.23 7.79
N GLN A 190 5.94 10.09 8.80
CA GLN A 190 6.11 9.69 10.19
C GLN A 190 4.84 9.98 10.98
N ALA A 191 4.26 8.94 11.56
CA ALA A 191 3.11 9.01 12.45
C ALA A 191 3.20 7.92 13.51
N ASP A 192 2.58 8.16 14.66
CA ASP A 192 2.47 7.16 15.72
C ASP A 192 1.36 6.13 15.39
N ASP A 193 0.42 6.50 14.53
CA ASP A 193 -0.67 5.66 14.03
C ASP A 193 -0.52 5.38 12.52
N ARG A 194 -0.72 4.12 12.12
CA ARG A 194 -0.64 3.68 10.71
C ARG A 194 -1.78 4.24 9.88
N ASP A 195 -2.96 4.38 10.48
CA ASP A 195 -4.17 4.80 9.79
C ASP A 195 -4.08 6.28 9.39
N GLU A 196 -3.36 7.10 10.16
CA GLU A 196 -3.05 8.49 9.79
C GLU A 196 -2.28 8.58 8.46
N ILE A 197 -1.34 7.66 8.23
CA ILE A 197 -0.56 7.63 6.98
C ILE A 197 -1.45 7.19 5.81
N PHE A 198 -2.29 6.17 6.00
CA PHE A 198 -3.24 5.75 4.98
C PHE A 198 -4.21 6.87 4.61
N ASN A 199 -4.79 7.52 5.61
CA ASN A 199 -5.72 8.64 5.43
C ASN A 199 -5.06 9.85 4.76
N LEU A 200 -3.82 10.17 5.14
CA LEU A 200 -3.04 11.21 4.46
C LEU A 200 -2.86 10.89 2.97
N LEU A 201 -2.38 9.69 2.65
CA LEU A 201 -2.15 9.29 1.26
C LEU A 201 -3.45 9.28 0.46
N ASN A 202 -4.57 8.91 1.10
CA ASN A 202 -5.89 8.98 0.52
C ASN A 202 -6.28 10.42 0.14
N VAL A 203 -6.11 11.37 1.08
CA VAL A 203 -6.30 12.81 0.83
C VAL A 203 -5.43 13.28 -0.34
N ILE A 204 -4.12 12.97 -0.31
CA ILE A 204 -3.18 13.39 -1.36
C ILE A 204 -3.65 12.86 -2.73
N CYS A 205 -4.01 11.59 -2.81
CA CYS A 205 -4.48 10.98 -4.06
C CYS A 205 -5.71 11.68 -4.62
N MET A 206 -6.63 12.15 -3.77
CA MET A 206 -7.80 12.90 -4.20
C MET A 206 -7.50 14.31 -4.68
N LEU A 207 -6.40 14.93 -4.22
CA LEU A 207 -5.95 16.25 -4.68
C LEU A 207 -5.22 16.17 -6.04
N ILE A 208 -4.58 15.03 -6.34
CA ILE A 208 -3.77 14.85 -7.55
C ILE A 208 -4.66 14.53 -8.77
N PRO A 209 -4.35 15.06 -9.98
CA PRO A 209 -5.03 14.69 -11.22
C PRO A 209 -4.93 13.18 -11.49
N PRO A 210 -5.98 12.54 -12.04
CA PRO A 210 -6.00 11.11 -12.34
C PRO A 210 -4.75 10.52 -13.00
N ASP A 211 -4.17 11.23 -13.96
CA ASP A 211 -3.04 10.73 -14.75
C ASP A 211 -1.75 10.63 -13.92
N ASP A 212 -1.58 11.54 -12.95
CA ASP A 212 -0.38 11.63 -12.09
C ASP A 212 -0.44 10.67 -10.89
N ARG A 213 -1.63 10.21 -10.47
CA ARG A 213 -1.81 9.28 -9.34
C ARG A 213 -1.08 7.95 -9.54
N SER A 214 -0.92 7.52 -10.79
CA SER A 214 -0.19 6.30 -11.13
C SER A 214 1.28 6.32 -10.66
N ALA A 215 1.89 7.49 -10.50
CA ALA A 215 3.26 7.62 -9.99
C ALA A 215 3.34 7.61 -8.46
N CYS A 216 2.21 7.75 -7.76
CA CYS A 216 2.14 7.90 -6.31
C CYS A 216 2.10 6.53 -5.62
N THR A 217 3.11 5.70 -5.84
CA THR A 217 3.26 4.39 -5.18
C THR A 217 3.60 4.56 -3.71
N PHE A 218 3.13 3.65 -2.87
CA PHE A 218 3.32 3.79 -1.43
C PHE A 218 3.36 2.48 -0.65
N ASP A 219 3.82 2.60 0.58
CA ASP A 219 3.76 1.60 1.62
C ASP A 219 3.48 2.31 2.94
N THR A 220 2.34 2.02 3.56
CA THR A 220 1.91 2.77 4.77
C THR A 220 2.76 2.45 5.99
N TRP A 221 3.50 1.33 6.01
CA TRP A 221 4.26 0.94 7.20
C TRP A 221 5.43 0.02 6.91
N VAL A 222 6.64 0.45 7.29
CA VAL A 222 7.89 -0.32 7.06
C VAL A 222 8.78 -0.45 8.29
N ASP A 223 8.22 -0.34 9.49
CA ASP A 223 8.99 -0.66 10.70
C ASP A 223 9.45 -2.13 10.65
N GLY A 224 10.69 -2.38 11.08
CA GLY A 224 11.34 -3.69 10.90
C GLY A 224 12.00 -3.91 9.54
N CYS A 225 11.59 -3.13 8.54
CA CYS A 225 12.09 -3.24 7.17
C CYS A 225 13.20 -2.24 6.86
N THR A 226 13.97 -2.50 5.79
CA THR A 226 14.92 -1.53 5.24
C THR A 226 14.46 -1.08 3.85
N PRO A 227 13.54 -0.10 3.75
CA PRO A 227 13.08 0.39 2.46
C PRO A 227 14.23 1.09 1.73
N HIS A 228 14.29 0.93 0.41
CA HIS A 228 15.22 1.67 -0.44
C HIS A 228 14.53 2.91 -1.01
N ALA A 229 15.10 4.09 -0.76
CA ALA A 229 14.60 5.34 -1.35
C ALA A 229 14.55 5.28 -2.88
N GLY A 230 13.55 5.94 -3.47
CA GLY A 230 13.25 5.93 -4.90
C GLY A 230 12.43 4.74 -5.40
N THR A 231 12.31 3.67 -4.60
CA THR A 231 11.56 2.45 -4.97
C THR A 231 10.04 2.65 -4.91
N LEU A 232 9.60 3.48 -3.98
CA LEU A 232 8.22 3.93 -3.81
C LEU A 232 8.21 5.45 -3.66
N TRP A 233 7.13 6.11 -4.05
CA TRP A 233 7.03 7.55 -3.84
C TRP A 233 6.94 7.92 -2.36
N ALA A 234 6.12 7.21 -1.57
CA ALA A 234 5.95 7.45 -0.15
C ALA A 234 6.09 6.18 0.70
N VAL A 235 6.67 6.32 1.88
CA VAL A 235 6.87 5.21 2.82
C VAL A 235 6.57 5.67 4.24
N GLY A 236 5.74 4.93 4.97
CA GLY A 236 5.33 5.25 6.33
C GLY A 236 6.13 4.52 7.42
N THR A 237 6.37 5.16 8.57
CA THR A 237 7.12 4.60 9.69
C THR A 237 6.74 5.29 11.01
N SER A 238 6.86 4.59 12.15
CA SER A 238 6.80 5.26 13.47
C SER A 238 8.11 5.97 13.85
N THR A 239 9.22 5.64 13.17
CA THR A 239 10.56 6.04 13.62
C THR A 239 11.25 7.05 12.70
N GLY A 240 12.06 7.89 13.33
CA GLY A 240 13.08 8.68 12.66
C GLY A 240 14.07 7.82 11.90
N ARG A 241 14.17 7.98 10.57
CA ARG A 241 15.30 7.45 9.80
C ARG A 241 16.04 8.57 9.11
N SER A 242 17.35 8.65 9.36
CA SER A 242 18.23 9.59 8.65
C SER A 242 18.82 8.87 7.43
N HIS A 243 18.38 9.27 6.25
CA HIS A 243 18.93 8.79 4.98
C HIS A 243 18.74 9.87 3.92
N PRO A 244 19.77 10.21 3.12
CA PRO A 244 19.73 11.34 2.19
C PRO A 244 18.67 11.19 1.08
N GLY A 245 18.28 9.95 0.74
CA GLY A 245 17.21 9.69 -0.23
C GLY A 245 15.80 9.87 0.32
N PHE A 246 15.60 9.97 1.64
CA PHE A 246 14.29 10.15 2.25
C PHE A 246 14.04 11.62 2.60
N LEU A 247 12.84 12.09 2.30
CA LEU A 247 12.31 13.40 2.71
C LEU A 247 11.40 13.19 3.92
N PRO A 248 11.87 13.43 5.16
CA PRO A 248 11.08 13.17 6.35
C PRO A 248 9.97 14.22 6.53
N ILE A 249 8.74 13.73 6.66
CA ILE A 249 7.55 14.52 6.92
C ILE A 249 6.88 13.91 8.14
N ARG A 250 6.79 14.67 9.23
CA ARG A 250 6.07 14.25 10.42
C ARG A 250 4.64 14.76 10.37
N LEU A 251 3.72 13.86 10.65
CA LEU A 251 2.31 14.16 10.87
C LEU A 251 2.13 14.59 12.33
N VAL A 252 1.56 15.78 12.53
CA VAL A 252 1.23 16.31 13.85
C VAL A 252 -0.13 16.99 13.75
N ASP A 253 -1.16 16.46 14.41
CA ASP A 253 -2.50 17.03 14.46
C ASP A 253 -3.06 17.46 13.09
N GLN A 254 -2.99 16.57 12.08
CA GLN A 254 -3.38 16.87 10.67
C GLN A 254 -2.61 18.05 10.03
N GLY A 255 -1.42 18.34 10.55
CA GLY A 255 -0.44 19.26 9.98
C GLY A 255 0.83 18.53 9.56
N LEU A 256 1.68 19.26 8.82
CA LEU A 256 2.96 18.73 8.34
C LEU A 256 4.13 19.49 8.97
N GLU A 257 5.04 18.73 9.58
CA GLU A 257 6.33 19.21 10.01
C GLU A 257 7.45 18.58 9.16
N PHE A 258 8.19 19.42 8.43
CA PHE A 258 9.34 19.00 7.65
C PHE A 258 10.60 19.06 8.52
N LYS A 259 11.19 17.91 8.83
CA LYS A 259 12.42 17.87 9.64
C LYS A 259 13.65 18.04 8.73
N GLY A 260 14.33 19.18 8.86
CA GLY A 260 15.65 19.40 8.25
C GLY A 260 15.62 20.14 6.92
N GLY A 261 15.73 21.47 7.00
CA GLY A 261 16.22 22.32 5.91
C GLY A 261 17.73 22.18 5.76
N GLY A 262 18.19 21.04 5.22
CA GLY A 262 19.52 20.99 4.61
C GLY A 262 19.49 21.82 3.32
N ASP A 263 20.52 22.62 3.07
CA ASP A 263 20.63 23.71 2.06
C ASP A 263 20.36 23.33 0.59
N GLY A 264 19.83 22.14 0.29
CA GLY A 264 19.55 21.64 -1.05
C GLY A 264 18.08 21.51 -1.43
N PHE A 265 17.14 21.79 -0.53
CA PHE A 265 15.70 21.81 -0.88
C PHE A 265 15.21 23.24 -0.91
N SER A 266 15.12 23.77 -2.14
CA SER A 266 14.45 25.03 -2.40
C SER A 266 13.05 24.95 -1.78
N ASP A 267 12.64 26.02 -1.08
CA ASP A 267 11.25 26.25 -0.65
C ASP A 267 10.29 25.63 -1.68
N PRO A 268 9.23 24.90 -1.31
CA PRO A 268 8.22 24.43 -2.26
C PRO A 268 7.79 25.51 -3.28
N LYS A 269 7.83 26.79 -2.89
CA LYS A 269 7.64 27.94 -3.79
C LYS A 269 8.70 28.08 -4.89
N ALA A 270 9.95 27.74 -4.62
CA ALA A 270 11.04 27.72 -5.59
C ALA A 270 11.01 26.48 -6.49
N LEU A 271 10.50 25.33 -6.01
CA LEU A 271 10.20 24.18 -6.87
C LEU A 271 9.00 24.43 -7.80
N ALA A 272 8.00 25.20 -7.35
CA ALA A 272 6.86 25.60 -8.18
C ALA A 272 7.21 26.68 -9.24
N ARG A 273 8.38 27.32 -9.14
CA ARG A 273 8.88 28.32 -10.11
C ARG A 273 9.78 27.73 -11.20
N SER A 274 10.22 26.48 -11.04
CA SER A 274 11.13 25.79 -11.96
C SER A 274 10.47 24.72 -12.82
N ALA A 275 9.15 24.52 -12.66
CA ALA A 275 8.28 23.76 -13.55
C ALA A 275 7.46 24.72 -14.43
#